data_AF-A0A165D839-F1
#
_entry.id   AF-A0A165D839-F1
#
_cell.length_a   1.000
_cell.length_b   1.000
_cell.length_c   1.000
_cell.angle_alpha   90.00
_cell.angle_beta   90.00
_cell.angle_gamma   90.00
#
_symmetry.space_group_name_H-M   'P 1'
#
loop_
_entity.id
_entity.type
_entity.pdbx_description
1 polymer ?
#
loop_
_entity_poly.entity_id
_entity_poly.type
_entity_poly.pdbx_seq_one_letter_code
_entity_poly.pdbx_strand_id
1 'polypeptide(L)' 'MSKLPSALSATDEDLQMMLAAQAHIGSKNCDKQMAPYVWKRRVDGIHIINIGKTWEKL' A
#
# COMPACT_ATOMS: atom_id res chain seq x y z
N MET A 1 -13.41 7.71 -3.19
CA MET A 1 -13.33 7.41 -4.64
C MET A 1 -12.15 8.19 -5.17
N SER A 2 -11.17 7.50 -5.77
CA SER A 2 -10.05 8.18 -6.43
C SER A 2 -10.59 9.12 -7.52
N LYS A 3 -10.00 10.31 -7.64
CA LYS A 3 -10.36 11.32 -8.65
C LYS A 3 -9.87 10.97 -10.07
N LEU A 4 -9.16 9.85 -10.20
CA LEU A 4 -8.55 9.40 -11.44
C LEU A 4 -9.56 8.65 -12.32
N PRO A 5 -9.41 8.70 -13.65
CA PRO A 5 -10.25 7.95 -14.58
C PRO A 5 -10.21 6.45 -14.27
N SER A 6 -11.33 5.76 -14.44
CA SER A 6 -11.47 4.32 -14.13
C SER A 6 -10.44 3.45 -14.85
N ALA A 7 -9.98 3.87 -16.03
CA ALA A 7 -8.92 3.22 -16.79
C ALA A 7 -7.55 3.15 -16.06
N LEU A 8 -7.32 4.01 -15.06
CA LEU A 8 -6.10 4.00 -14.23
C LEU A 8 -6.29 3.28 -12.89
N SER A 9 -7.45 2.65 -12.69
CA SER A 9 -7.68 1.85 -11.49
C SER A 9 -6.75 0.63 -11.51
N ALA A 10 -6.22 0.26 -10.35
CA ALA A 10 -5.40 -0.95 -10.24
C ALA A 10 -6.18 -2.16 -10.73
N THR A 11 -5.58 -2.95 -11.62
CA THR A 11 -6.13 -4.26 -11.99
C THR A 11 -5.79 -5.29 -10.93
N ASP A 12 -6.54 -6.40 -10.89
CA ASP A 12 -6.25 -7.49 -9.95
C ASP A 12 -4.85 -8.09 -10.18
N GLU A 13 -4.39 -8.12 -11.44
CA GLU A 13 -3.06 -8.60 -11.82
C GLU A 13 -1.95 -7.70 -11.25
N ASP A 14 -2.10 -6.38 -11.36
CA ASP A 14 -1.15 -5.42 -10.78
C ASP A 14 -1.03 -5.57 -9.26
N LEU A 15 -2.18 -5.70 -8.58
CA LEU A 15 -2.21 -5.90 -7.12
C LEU A 15 -1.54 -7.21 -6.71
N GLN A 16 -1.76 -8.29 -7.47
CA GLN A 16 -1.09 -9.57 -7.26
C GLN A 16 0.42 -9.47 -7.44
N MET A 17 0.89 -8.79 -8.49
CA MET A 17 2.32 -8.56 -8.71
C MET A 17 2.95 -7.73 -7.59
N MET A 18 2.27 -6.68 -7.10
CA MET A 18 2.75 -5.88 -5.96
C MET A 18 2.82 -6.69 -4.67
N LEU A 19 1.87 -7.60 -4.45
CA LEU A 19 1.89 -8.53 -3.32
C LEU A 19 3.07 -9.50 -3.43
N ALA A 20 3.27 -10.10 -4.60
CA ALA A 20 4.37 -11.02 -4.88
C ALA A 20 5.74 -10.34 -4.70
N ALA A 21 5.86 -9.08 -5.12
CA ALA A 21 7.05 -8.25 -4.94
C ALA A 21 7.24 -7.74 -3.49
N GLN A 22 6.35 -8.10 -2.56
CA GLN A 22 6.41 -7.69 -1.15
C GLN A 22 6.36 -6.16 -0.91
N ALA A 23 5.83 -5.38 -1.86
CA ALA A 23 5.77 -3.91 -1.78
C ALA A 23 4.92 -3.39 -0.60
N HIS A 24 4.02 -4.21 -0.08
CA HIS A 24 3.18 -3.91 1.08
C HIS A 24 3.91 -4.08 2.42
N ILE A 25 5.09 -4.69 2.43
CA ILE A 25 5.87 -4.93 3.65
C ILE A 25 6.74 -3.69 3.90
N GLY A 26 6.35 -2.89 4.90
CA GLY A 26 7.11 -1.74 5.33
C GLY A 26 8.23 -2.08 6.32
N SER A 27 8.60 -1.11 7.15
CA SER A 27 9.63 -1.25 8.17
C SER A 27 9.06 -1.18 9.59
N LYS A 28 9.91 -1.39 10.60
CA LYS A 28 9.55 -1.22 12.02
C LYS A 28 9.28 0.23 12.40
N ASN A 29 9.87 1.18 11.68
CA ASN A 29 9.74 2.60 11.94
C ASN A 29 8.77 3.22 10.94
N CYS A 30 7.94 4.16 11.40
CA CYS A 30 6.99 4.88 10.57
C CYS A 30 7.10 6.37 10.86
N ASP A 31 7.31 7.18 9.83
CA ASP A 31 7.17 8.63 9.94
C ASP A 31 5.69 8.97 10.24
N LYS A 32 5.45 10.05 11.00
CA LYS A 32 4.09 10.56 11.28
C LYS A 32 3.32 10.83 10.00
N GLN A 33 3.99 11.30 8.94
CA GLN A 33 3.35 11.54 7.65
C GLN A 33 2.97 10.26 6.91
N MET A 34 3.65 9.14 7.22
CA MET A 34 3.37 7.83 6.62
C MET A 34 2.25 7.06 7.32
N ALA A 35 1.86 7.45 8.53
CA ALA A 35 0.82 6.80 9.32
C ALA A 35 -0.52 6.59 8.57
N PRO A 36 -1.01 7.54 7.73
CA PRO A 36 -2.26 7.34 6.99
C PRO A 36 -2.20 6.22 5.93
N TYR A 37 -1.01 5.81 5.49
CA TYR A 37 -0.82 4.75 4.49
C TYR A 37 -0.63 3.37 5.14
N VAL A 38 -0.44 3.31 6.45
CA VAL A 38 -0.35 2.04 7.20
C VAL A 38 -1.75 1.42 7.30
N TRP A 39 -1.86 0.16 6.89
CA TRP A 39 -3.07 -0.62 7.05
C TRP A 39 -3.13 -1.33 8.41
N LYS A 40 -2.04 -1.99 8.80
CA LYS A 40 -1.94 -2.74 10.06
C LYS A 40 -0.48 -2.86 10.51
N ARG A 41 -0.27 -3.13 11.80
CA ARG A 41 1.04 -3.52 12.34
C ARG A 41 1.05 -5.01 12.70
N ARG A 42 2.08 -5.73 12.28
CA ARG A 42 2.32 -7.14 12.65
C ARG A 42 2.90 -7.24 14.06
N VAL A 43 2.84 -8.44 14.65
CA VAL A 43 3.34 -8.72 16.01
C VAL A 43 4.86 -8.54 16.15
N ASP A 44 5.60 -8.69 15.05
CA ASP A 44 7.04 -8.44 14.93
C ASP A 44 7.40 -6.93 14.87
N GLY A 45 6.38 -6.08 14.86
CA GLY A 45 6.50 -4.62 14.83
C GLY A 45 6.56 -4.01 13.42
N ILE A 46 6.49 -4.81 12.35
CA ILE A 46 6.52 -4.33 10.96
C ILE A 46 5.17 -3.70 10.57
N HIS A 47 5.22 -2.56 9.88
CA HIS A 47 4.04 -1.90 9.33
C HIS A 47 3.68 -2.49 7.96
N ILE A 48 2.43 -2.92 7.79
CA ILE A 48 1.85 -3.29 6.50
C ILE A 48 1.25 -2.04 5.87
N ILE A 49 1.63 -1.75 4.63
CA ILE A 49 1.20 -0.59 3.85
C ILE A 49 -0.04 -0.95 3.02
N ASN A 50 -0.97 -0.02 2.89
CA ASN A 50 -2.15 -0.17 2.05
C ASN A 50 -1.80 0.03 0.57
N ILE A 51 -1.80 -1.06 -0.19
CA ILE A 51 -1.46 -1.08 -1.63
C ILE A 51 -2.41 -0.20 -2.45
N GLY A 52 -3.71 -0.15 -2.12
CA GLY A 52 -4.66 0.70 -2.83
C GLY A 52 -4.32 2.18 -2.68
N LYS A 53 -3.93 2.62 -1.49
CA LYS A 53 -3.46 3.99 -1.26
C LYS A 53 -2.09 4.25 -1.91
N THR A 54 -1.24 3.23 -2.00
CA THR A 54 0.04 3.33 -2.73
C THR A 54 -0.19 3.52 -4.22
N TRP A 55 -1.15 2.80 -4.81
CA TRP A 55 -1.51 2.95 -6.21
C TRP A 55 -2.06 4.35 -6.53
N GLU A 56 -2.86 4.94 -5.64
CA GLU A 56 -3.34 6.32 -5.80
C GLU A 56 -2.23 7.40 -5.77
N LYS A 57 -1.00 7.02 -5.40
CA LYS A 57 0.17 7.91 -5.41
C LYS A 57 1.09 7.72 -6.61
N LEU A 58 0.90 6.63 -7.36
CA LEU A 58 1.52 6.42 -8.66
C LEU A 58 0.75 7.20 -9.72
#